data_AF-A0A2H2ZZ71-F1
#
_entry.id   AF-A0A2H2ZZ71-F1
#
_cell.length_a   1.000
_cell.length_b   1.000
_cell.length_c   1.000
_cell.angle_alpha   90.00
_cell.angle_beta   90.00
_cell.angle_gamma   90.00
#
_symmetry.space_group_name_H-M   'P 1'
#
loop_
_entity.id
_entity.type
_entity.pdbx_description
1 polymer ?
#
loop_
_entity_poly.entity_id
_entity_poly.type
_entity_poly.pdbx_seq_one_letter_code
_entity_poly.pdbx_strand_id
1 'polypeptide(L)'
;MAFLSKTFPPGQRRIVDEAQLCERFPLTYNYIHTFDRGKGGAWYIPPEWLHANQAPPRTIIEAAQLASEAAVSNPERRIPFSNIPLLVHQKWDTTQLNGTKESILSYVEQWLMYSITPPAGANPMAYFLWDNEGVLELMDEYENDLTTDFIEVFSPVEKVDIFRIVACKWFGGIYGDIDTKPLQHPSQWIRSTDLSEWTDELTGKTYGVAAAQVPQDPSQAQPVNAIWGIECDTDPDTNTHWRTSYTYPVQLTNWALASAPQHPILQYFLDRIPEKAAEARHRAAHTPGVSSLAELHYDPVTRTGPVAVTQATSWFLEQHDGLRWNALTGLKDGGKNKVVGDVLILPITGFSPTTKKFNRNGKGGWDHPDARLAHTAMGSWHHTNLIVEYGKFCRSVFGLCKDWQKMW
;
A
#
# COMPACT_ATOMS: atom_id res chain seq x y z
N MET A 1 18.19 0.60 44.69
CA MET A 1 18.56 0.18 43.32
C MET A 1 17.70 0.95 42.33
N ALA A 2 18.26 2.02 41.77
CA ALA A 2 17.56 2.87 40.80
C ALA A 2 17.50 2.15 39.45
N PHE A 3 16.29 1.92 38.95
CA PHE A 3 16.07 1.49 37.57
C PHE A 3 16.46 2.65 36.66
N LEU A 4 17.57 2.51 35.94
CA LEU A 4 17.93 3.40 34.84
C LEU A 4 16.86 3.28 33.75
N SER A 5 16.01 4.30 33.61
CA SER A 5 15.13 4.42 32.45
C SER A 5 16.01 4.54 31.21
N LYS A 6 16.06 3.50 30.37
CA LYS A 6 16.65 3.60 29.04
C LYS A 6 15.82 4.60 28.26
N THR A 7 16.33 5.81 28.10
CA THR A 7 15.80 6.80 27.16
C THR A 7 16.03 6.27 25.75
N PHE A 8 15.00 5.67 25.16
CA PHE A 8 15.02 5.30 23.76
C PHE A 8 15.04 6.58 22.90
N PRO A 9 15.75 6.59 21.75
CA PRO A 9 15.67 7.71 20.82
C PRO A 9 14.21 7.97 20.43
N PRO A 10 13.81 9.22 20.11
CA PRO A 10 12.40 9.62 19.96
C PRO A 10 11.54 8.72 19.06
N GLY A 11 12.12 8.15 18.00
CA GLY A 11 11.42 7.24 17.07
C GLY A 11 11.27 5.77 17.53
N GLN A 12 11.76 5.41 18.72
CA GLN A 12 11.65 4.06 19.29
C GLN A 12 10.84 4.01 20.60
N ARG A 13 10.38 5.16 21.10
CA ARG A 13 9.56 5.23 22.30
C ARG A 13 8.20 4.58 22.02
N ARG A 14 7.75 3.72 22.93
CA ARG A 14 6.41 3.13 22.91
C ARG A 14 5.53 3.85 23.93
N ILE A 15 4.28 4.12 23.59
CA ILE A 15 3.31 4.65 24.55
C ILE A 15 2.56 3.47 25.14
N VAL A 16 2.80 3.17 26.42
CA VAL A 16 2.16 2.08 27.15
C VAL A 16 1.04 2.55 28.09
N ASP A 17 0.99 3.84 28.37
CA ASP A 17 0.04 4.47 29.29
C ASP A 17 -1.12 5.10 28.51
N GLU A 18 -2.35 4.73 28.85
CA GLU A 18 -3.57 5.23 28.20
C GLU A 18 -3.75 6.74 28.34
N ALA A 19 -3.35 7.32 29.49
CA ALA A 19 -3.45 8.76 29.69
C ALA A 19 -2.55 9.52 28.71
N GLN A 20 -1.33 9.03 28.48
CA GLN A 20 -0.42 9.58 27.48
C GLN A 20 -0.92 9.38 26.05
N LEU A 21 -1.59 8.26 25.76
CA LEU A 21 -2.19 8.02 24.45
C LEU A 21 -3.31 9.03 24.18
N CYS A 22 -4.21 9.23 25.14
CA CYS A 22 -5.30 10.20 25.06
C CYS A 22 -4.79 11.64 24.93
N GLU A 23 -3.80 12.04 25.72
CA GLU A 23 -3.26 13.41 25.70
C GLU A 23 -2.54 13.74 24.38
N ARG A 24 -1.75 12.79 23.85
CA ARG A 24 -0.84 13.06 22.72
C ARG A 24 -1.40 12.71 21.36
N PHE A 25 -2.30 11.73 21.31
CA PHE A 25 -2.92 11.22 20.08
C PHE A 25 -4.44 11.08 20.29
N PRO A 26 -5.13 12.21 20.51
CA PRO A 26 -6.54 12.21 20.91
C PRO A 26 -7.47 11.60 19.86
N LEU A 27 -7.20 11.74 18.55
CA LEU A 27 -8.03 11.10 17.54
C LEU A 27 -7.83 9.59 17.55
N THR A 28 -6.57 9.14 17.61
CA THR A 28 -6.22 7.73 17.70
C THR A 28 -6.87 7.10 18.94
N TYR A 29 -6.85 7.79 20.07
CA TYR A 29 -7.50 7.33 21.30
C TYR A 29 -9.02 7.19 21.10
N ASN A 30 -9.70 8.26 20.69
CA ASN A 30 -11.16 8.33 20.65
C ASN A 30 -11.80 7.51 19.52
N TYR A 31 -11.13 7.38 18.38
CA TYR A 31 -11.69 6.75 17.18
C TYR A 31 -11.19 5.32 16.95
N ILE A 32 -10.09 4.92 17.58
CA ILE A 32 -9.52 3.58 17.43
C ILE A 32 -9.39 2.88 18.78
N HIS A 33 -8.62 3.44 19.70
CA HIS A 33 -8.26 2.73 20.95
C HIS A 33 -9.47 2.40 21.82
N THR A 34 -10.39 3.34 21.98
CA THR A 34 -11.63 3.17 22.75
C THR A 34 -12.81 2.74 21.89
N PHE A 35 -12.57 2.26 20.67
CA PHE A 35 -13.64 1.89 19.75
C PHE A 35 -14.38 0.64 20.24
N ASP A 36 -15.69 0.77 20.46
CA ASP A 36 -16.57 -0.29 20.98
C ASP A 36 -17.87 -0.47 20.17
N ARG A 37 -17.98 0.23 19.03
CA ARG A 37 -19.23 0.34 18.24
C ARG A 37 -19.50 -0.88 17.35
N GLY A 38 -18.54 -1.80 17.22
CA GLY A 38 -18.69 -3.02 16.43
C GLY A 38 -17.41 -3.87 16.39
N LYS A 39 -17.33 -4.79 15.43
CA LYS A 39 -16.28 -5.83 15.35
C LYS A 39 -15.40 -5.75 14.10
N GLY A 40 -14.25 -6.43 14.15
CA GLY A 40 -13.30 -6.55 13.04
C GLY A 40 -12.34 -5.37 12.87
N GLY A 41 -12.38 -4.41 13.79
CA GLY A 41 -11.49 -3.26 13.77
C GLY A 41 -12.18 -1.98 14.26
N ALA A 42 -11.69 -0.85 13.79
CA ALA A 42 -12.22 0.48 14.10
C ALA A 42 -12.42 1.28 12.82
N TRP A 43 -13.45 2.13 12.79
CA TRP A 43 -13.73 2.95 11.63
C TRP A 43 -14.31 4.32 11.97
N TYR A 44 -14.14 5.22 11.02
CA TYR A 44 -14.80 6.50 10.94
C TYR A 44 -15.38 6.66 9.54
N ILE A 45 -16.68 6.98 9.47
CA ILE A 45 -17.36 7.38 8.24
C ILE A 45 -17.85 8.82 8.50
N PRO A 46 -17.57 9.78 7.61
CA PRO A 46 -18.12 11.12 7.76
C PRO A 46 -19.65 11.05 7.91
N PRO A 47 -20.25 11.69 8.92
CA PRO A 47 -21.69 11.54 9.20
C PRO A 47 -22.58 11.86 7.99
N GLU A 48 -22.19 12.81 7.16
CA GLU A 48 -22.88 13.21 5.93
C GLU A 48 -22.82 12.16 4.81
N TRP A 49 -22.01 11.11 4.96
CA TRP A 49 -21.99 9.97 4.04
C TRP A 49 -23.09 8.96 4.33
N LEU A 50 -23.63 8.95 5.55
CA LEU A 50 -24.68 8.04 5.98
C LEU A 50 -26.06 8.68 5.83
N HIS A 51 -27.06 7.90 5.41
CA HIS A 51 -28.44 8.36 5.40
C HIS A 51 -28.97 8.55 6.82
N ALA A 52 -29.84 9.54 7.03
CA ALA A 52 -30.37 9.89 8.36
C ALA A 52 -31.07 8.72 9.09
N ASN A 53 -31.59 7.73 8.36
CA ASN A 53 -32.27 6.55 8.90
C ASN A 53 -31.44 5.26 8.79
N GLN A 54 -30.18 5.35 8.38
CA GLN A 54 -29.29 4.19 8.25
C GLN A 54 -28.92 3.68 9.64
N ALA A 55 -29.10 2.37 9.88
CA ALA A 55 -28.60 1.75 11.10
C ALA A 55 -27.06 1.82 11.14
N PRO A 56 -26.44 2.09 12.29
CA PRO A 56 -24.98 2.05 12.40
C PRO A 56 -24.44 0.67 12.01
N PRO A 57 -23.36 0.59 11.21
CA PRO A 57 -22.74 -0.68 10.89
C PRO A 57 -22.23 -1.36 12.15
N ARG A 58 -22.31 -2.70 12.19
CA ARG A 58 -21.89 -3.54 13.32
C ARG A 58 -20.55 -4.22 13.08
N THR A 59 -20.14 -4.33 11.83
CA THR A 59 -18.83 -4.86 11.42
C THR A 59 -18.09 -3.84 10.58
N ILE A 60 -16.76 -3.95 10.55
CA ILE A 60 -15.92 -3.13 9.68
C ILE A 60 -16.23 -3.35 8.19
N ILE A 61 -16.69 -4.55 7.81
CA ILE A 61 -17.09 -4.89 6.45
C ILE A 61 -18.34 -4.10 6.05
N GLU A 62 -19.39 -4.14 6.88
CA GLU A 62 -20.59 -3.33 6.66
C GLU A 62 -20.24 -1.83 6.58
N ALA A 63 -19.33 -1.36 7.44
CA ALA A 63 -18.88 0.02 7.44
C ALA A 63 -18.15 0.39 6.13
N ALA A 64 -17.25 -0.46 5.66
CA ALA A 64 -16.49 -0.26 4.42
C ALA A 64 -17.42 -0.31 3.19
N GLN A 65 -18.39 -1.22 3.16
CA GLN A 65 -19.39 -1.31 2.11
C GLN A 65 -20.25 -0.05 2.05
N LEU A 66 -20.80 0.40 3.19
CA LEU A 66 -21.60 1.63 3.25
C LEU A 66 -20.81 2.85 2.76
N ALA A 67 -19.55 3.00 3.18
CA ALA A 67 -18.72 4.10 2.73
C ALA A 67 -18.38 4.01 1.23
N SER A 68 -18.16 2.80 0.71
CA SER A 68 -17.85 2.59 -0.71
C SER A 68 -19.05 2.92 -1.60
N GLU A 69 -20.23 2.41 -1.28
CA GLU A 69 -21.49 2.71 -1.98
C GLU A 69 -21.81 4.22 -1.93
N ALA A 70 -21.60 4.82 -0.76
CA ALA A 70 -21.74 6.25 -0.53
C ALA A 70 -20.79 7.06 -1.42
N ALA A 71 -19.56 6.58 -1.67
CA ALA A 71 -18.60 7.26 -2.52
C ALA A 71 -18.83 7.04 -4.02
N VAL A 72 -19.32 5.86 -4.43
CA VAL A 72 -19.70 5.58 -5.83
C VAL A 72 -20.80 6.53 -6.30
N SER A 73 -21.75 6.84 -5.43
CA SER A 73 -22.90 7.70 -5.75
C SER A 73 -22.59 9.20 -5.72
N ASN A 74 -21.41 9.60 -5.23
CA ASN A 74 -21.09 10.98 -4.89
C ASN A 74 -19.66 11.34 -5.33
N PRO A 75 -19.50 11.97 -6.51
CA PRO A 75 -18.20 12.25 -7.10
C PRO A 75 -17.17 12.97 -6.22
N GLU A 76 -17.62 13.82 -5.30
CA GLU A 76 -16.79 14.58 -4.37
C GLU A 76 -16.12 13.70 -3.30
N ARG A 77 -16.61 12.48 -3.11
CA ARG A 77 -16.07 11.49 -2.16
C ARG A 77 -15.00 10.61 -2.81
N ARG A 78 -14.46 11.03 -3.95
CA ARG A 78 -13.42 10.33 -4.72
C ARG A 78 -12.20 11.23 -4.85
N ILE A 79 -11.03 10.63 -5.09
CA ILE A 79 -9.83 11.40 -5.45
C ILE A 79 -10.14 12.13 -6.77
N PRO A 80 -9.93 13.45 -6.88
CA PRO A 80 -10.16 14.19 -8.12
C PRO A 80 -9.44 13.55 -9.31
N PHE A 81 -10.04 13.62 -10.50
CA PHE A 81 -9.56 12.95 -11.72
C PHE A 81 -9.59 11.42 -11.70
N SER A 82 -10.31 10.81 -10.75
CA SER A 82 -10.39 9.35 -10.63
C SER A 82 -11.76 8.84 -10.21
N ASN A 83 -11.98 7.53 -10.34
CA ASN A 83 -13.09 6.83 -9.72
C ASN A 83 -12.69 6.17 -8.38
N ILE A 84 -11.55 6.55 -7.81
CA ILE A 84 -11.00 5.97 -6.58
C ILE A 84 -11.66 6.65 -5.39
N PRO A 85 -12.42 5.93 -4.54
CA PRO A 85 -13.14 6.54 -3.44
C PRO A 85 -12.17 6.97 -2.30
N LEU A 86 -12.51 8.00 -1.54
CA LEU A 86 -11.68 8.53 -0.44
C LEU A 86 -11.88 7.71 0.84
N LEU A 87 -11.51 6.43 0.75
CA LEU A 87 -11.56 5.45 1.84
C LEU A 87 -10.12 5.07 2.15
N VAL A 88 -9.68 5.23 3.39
CA VAL A 88 -8.34 4.82 3.82
C VAL A 88 -8.43 3.51 4.57
N HIS A 89 -7.68 2.51 4.13
CA HIS A 89 -7.55 1.22 4.79
C HIS A 89 -6.13 1.07 5.35
N GLN A 90 -6.03 0.80 6.65
CA GLN A 90 -4.79 0.41 7.32
C GLN A 90 -5.02 -0.89 8.10
N LYS A 91 -3.98 -1.70 8.28
CA LYS A 91 -4.05 -2.95 9.04
C LYS A 91 -3.21 -2.85 10.31
N TRP A 92 -3.77 -3.30 11.43
CA TRP A 92 -3.00 -3.64 12.63
C TRP A 92 -3.47 -4.95 13.26
N ASP A 93 -2.83 -5.41 14.32
CA ASP A 93 -3.21 -6.67 14.97
C ASP A 93 -4.49 -6.51 15.82
N THR A 94 -4.71 -5.31 16.35
CA THR A 94 -5.82 -4.96 17.24
C THR A 94 -6.08 -3.45 17.22
N THR A 95 -7.27 -3.03 17.64
CA THR A 95 -7.60 -1.62 17.90
C THR A 95 -6.99 -1.10 19.21
N GLN A 96 -6.55 -1.98 20.12
CA GLN A 96 -5.85 -1.58 21.35
C GLN A 96 -4.41 -1.15 21.04
N LEU A 97 -4.23 0.13 20.71
CA LEU A 97 -2.94 0.67 20.26
C LEU A 97 -1.92 1.00 21.36
N ASN A 98 -2.21 0.76 22.63
CA ASN A 98 -1.21 0.86 23.69
C ASN A 98 -0.06 -0.15 23.45
N GLY A 99 1.18 0.28 23.71
CA GLY A 99 2.39 -0.47 23.40
C GLY A 99 2.92 -0.27 21.96
N THR A 100 2.19 0.46 21.11
CA THR A 100 2.63 0.84 19.76
C THR A 100 3.72 1.91 19.82
N LYS A 101 4.58 1.94 18.79
CA LYS A 101 5.62 2.98 18.66
C LYS A 101 4.96 4.34 18.46
N GLU A 102 5.49 5.35 19.13
CA GLU A 102 5.01 6.73 19.06
C GLU A 102 5.03 7.29 17.63
N SER A 103 6.02 6.92 16.81
CA SER A 103 6.08 7.33 15.41
C SER A 103 4.93 6.77 14.58
N ILE A 104 4.53 5.52 14.80
CA ILE A 104 3.36 4.91 14.13
C ILE A 104 2.08 5.63 14.58
N LEU A 105 1.92 5.84 15.89
CA LEU A 105 0.77 6.58 16.43
C LEU A 105 0.67 7.99 15.82
N SER A 106 1.80 8.66 15.62
CA SER A 106 1.79 9.98 14.97
C SER A 106 1.31 9.97 13.52
N TYR A 107 1.48 8.85 12.80
CA TYR A 107 1.03 8.72 11.43
C TYR A 107 -0.45 8.33 11.36
N VAL A 108 -0.88 7.42 12.23
CA VAL A 108 -2.31 7.10 12.41
C VAL A 108 -3.10 8.36 12.78
N GLU A 109 -2.58 9.15 13.74
CA GLU A 109 -3.17 10.43 14.11
C GLU A 109 -3.28 11.37 12.91
N GLN A 110 -2.25 11.46 12.08
CA GLN A 110 -2.27 12.33 10.90
C GLN A 110 -3.28 11.86 9.83
N TRP A 111 -3.40 10.55 9.60
CA TRP A 111 -4.43 9.99 8.72
C TRP A 111 -5.85 10.27 9.25
N LEU A 112 -6.06 10.13 10.55
CA LEU A 112 -7.34 10.49 11.19
C LEU A 112 -7.61 11.99 11.10
N MET A 113 -6.61 12.85 11.30
CA MET A 113 -6.76 14.29 11.11
C MET A 113 -7.22 14.63 9.69
N TYR A 114 -6.62 14.02 8.67
CA TYR A 114 -7.03 14.20 7.27
C TYR A 114 -8.45 13.68 7.02
N SER A 115 -8.85 12.62 7.70
CA SER A 115 -10.18 12.01 7.50
C SER A 115 -11.31 12.79 8.20
N ILE A 116 -11.07 13.21 9.45
CA ILE A 116 -12.09 13.78 10.35
C ILE A 116 -12.13 15.30 10.26
N THR A 117 -10.96 15.95 10.20
CA THR A 117 -10.82 17.41 10.15
C THR A 117 -9.90 17.82 9.00
N PRO A 118 -10.32 17.55 7.73
CA PRO A 118 -9.49 17.83 6.57
C PRO A 118 -9.10 19.32 6.50
N PRO A 119 -7.90 19.65 5.98
CA PRO A 119 -7.51 21.03 5.76
C PRO A 119 -8.46 21.72 4.78
N ALA A 120 -8.53 23.06 4.82
CA ALA A 120 -9.38 23.83 3.93
C ALA A 120 -9.13 23.47 2.45
N GLY A 121 -10.19 23.16 1.71
CA GLY A 121 -10.14 22.75 0.31
C GLY A 121 -9.85 21.27 0.07
N ALA A 122 -9.71 20.46 1.11
CA ALA A 122 -9.70 19.00 1.02
C ALA A 122 -11.06 18.40 1.36
N ASN A 123 -11.35 17.24 0.78
CA ASN A 123 -12.62 16.53 1.01
C ASN A 123 -12.49 15.59 2.23
N PRO A 124 -13.54 15.40 3.03
CA PRO A 124 -13.57 14.37 4.08
C PRO A 124 -13.30 12.98 3.52
N MET A 125 -12.77 12.10 4.37
CA MET A 125 -12.47 10.71 4.00
C MET A 125 -13.02 9.76 5.06
N ALA A 126 -13.40 8.56 4.63
CA ALA A 126 -13.63 7.46 5.56
C ALA A 126 -12.31 6.79 5.92
N TYR A 127 -12.18 6.31 7.15
CA TYR A 127 -10.98 5.66 7.67
C TYR A 127 -11.32 4.33 8.31
N PHE A 128 -10.53 3.30 8.01
CA PHE A 128 -10.71 1.93 8.46
C PHE A 128 -9.38 1.36 8.96
N LEU A 129 -9.31 1.03 10.26
CA LEU A 129 -8.25 0.20 10.81
C LEU A 129 -8.78 -1.23 10.99
N TRP A 130 -8.30 -2.14 10.15
CA TRP A 130 -8.65 -3.55 10.18
C TRP A 130 -7.78 -4.28 11.19
N ASP A 131 -8.42 -5.04 12.09
CA ASP A 131 -7.72 -5.97 12.97
C ASP A 131 -7.67 -7.38 12.35
N ASN A 132 -7.07 -8.33 13.06
CA ASN A 132 -6.94 -9.70 12.54
C ASN A 132 -8.30 -10.42 12.38
N GLU A 133 -9.32 -10.10 13.19
CA GLU A 133 -10.67 -10.67 13.05
C GLU A 133 -11.31 -10.14 11.76
N GLY A 134 -11.29 -8.82 11.55
CA GLY A 134 -11.90 -8.20 10.37
C GLY A 134 -11.21 -8.59 9.06
N VAL A 135 -9.89 -8.79 9.07
CA VAL A 135 -9.18 -9.33 7.89
C VAL A 135 -9.65 -10.75 7.56
N LEU A 136 -9.84 -11.61 8.57
CA LEU A 136 -10.30 -12.98 8.33
C LEU A 136 -11.76 -13.03 7.89
N GLU A 137 -12.64 -12.24 8.51
CA GLU A 137 -14.04 -12.11 8.09
C GLU A 137 -14.14 -11.61 6.65
N LEU A 138 -13.28 -10.65 6.25
CA LEU A 138 -13.26 -10.14 4.88
C LEU A 138 -12.91 -11.23 3.86
N MET A 139 -11.90 -12.04 4.18
CA MET A 139 -11.51 -13.17 3.33
C MET A 139 -12.63 -14.20 3.23
N ASP A 140 -13.28 -14.54 4.35
CA ASP A 140 -14.37 -15.51 4.39
C ASP A 140 -15.61 -15.05 3.60
N GLU A 141 -15.93 -13.75 3.65
CA GLU A 141 -17.11 -13.20 2.98
C GLU A 141 -16.91 -13.04 1.46
N TYR A 142 -15.74 -12.58 1.02
CA TYR A 142 -15.53 -12.15 -0.37
C TYR A 142 -14.55 -13.01 -1.18
N GLU A 143 -13.69 -13.78 -0.52
CA GLU A 143 -12.67 -14.63 -1.15
C GLU A 143 -12.67 -16.02 -0.48
N ASN A 144 -13.85 -16.57 -0.22
CA ASN A 144 -14.04 -17.81 0.56
C ASN A 144 -13.19 -18.99 0.05
N ASP A 145 -13.06 -19.14 -1.27
CA ASP A 145 -12.25 -20.17 -1.93
C ASP A 145 -10.76 -20.02 -1.62
N LEU A 146 -10.29 -18.83 -1.25
CA LEU A 146 -8.91 -18.55 -0.85
C LEU A 146 -8.70 -18.66 0.67
N THR A 147 -9.76 -18.72 1.48
CA THR A 147 -9.66 -18.55 2.94
C THR A 147 -8.85 -19.66 3.61
N THR A 148 -9.02 -20.92 3.21
CA THR A 148 -8.20 -22.02 3.74
C THR A 148 -6.71 -21.80 3.43
N ASP A 149 -6.39 -21.45 2.18
CA ASP A 149 -5.02 -21.19 1.75
C ASP A 149 -4.44 -19.98 2.48
N PHE A 150 -5.23 -18.92 2.60
CA PHE A 150 -4.92 -17.71 3.35
C PHE A 150 -4.48 -18.05 4.77
N ILE A 151 -5.26 -18.86 5.49
CA ILE A 151 -4.99 -19.22 6.90
C ILE A 151 -3.75 -20.12 7.02
N GLU A 152 -3.68 -21.18 6.22
CA GLU A 152 -2.74 -22.29 6.43
C GLU A 152 -1.39 -22.10 5.74
N VAL A 153 -1.35 -21.38 4.63
CA VAL A 153 -0.17 -21.36 3.74
C VAL A 153 0.62 -20.08 3.86
N PHE A 154 -0.05 -18.94 4.02
CA PHE A 154 0.61 -17.63 3.95
C PHE A 154 1.07 -17.14 5.32
N SER A 155 2.29 -16.61 5.35
CA SER A 155 2.87 -15.98 6.54
C SER A 155 2.10 -14.71 6.94
N PRO A 156 2.29 -14.18 8.17
CA PRO A 156 1.65 -12.93 8.58
C PRO A 156 1.91 -11.76 7.63
N VAL A 157 3.10 -11.63 7.06
CA VAL A 157 3.42 -10.57 6.08
C VAL A 157 2.65 -10.79 4.78
N GLU A 158 2.66 -12.02 4.26
CA GLU A 158 1.95 -12.34 3.02
C GLU A 158 0.42 -12.17 3.16
N LYS A 159 -0.13 -12.45 4.34
CA LYS A 159 -1.54 -12.20 4.67
C LYS A 159 -1.91 -10.73 4.55
N VAL A 160 -1.05 -9.83 5.04
CA VAL A 160 -1.27 -8.37 4.89
C VAL A 160 -1.10 -7.92 3.44
N ASP A 161 -0.16 -8.52 2.71
CA ASP A 161 0.04 -8.30 1.28
C ASP A 161 -1.17 -8.73 0.43
N ILE A 162 -1.84 -9.82 0.78
CA ILE A 162 -3.09 -10.25 0.12
C ILE A 162 -4.26 -9.36 0.55
N PHE A 163 -4.41 -9.14 1.86
CA PHE A 163 -5.50 -8.36 2.45
C PHE A 163 -5.65 -6.97 1.80
N ARG A 164 -4.55 -6.23 1.61
CA ARG A 164 -4.61 -4.88 1.02
C ARG A 164 -5.18 -4.88 -0.41
N ILE A 165 -4.92 -5.96 -1.17
CA ILE A 165 -5.47 -6.13 -2.52
C ILE A 165 -6.96 -6.47 -2.45
N VAL A 166 -7.36 -7.34 -1.52
CA VAL A 166 -8.77 -7.70 -1.30
C VAL A 166 -9.59 -6.49 -0.85
N ALA A 167 -9.13 -5.73 0.15
CA ALA A 167 -9.81 -4.53 0.62
C ALA A 167 -10.01 -3.50 -0.52
N CYS A 168 -8.95 -3.19 -1.28
CA CYS A 168 -9.06 -2.27 -2.41
C CYS A 168 -9.88 -2.85 -3.58
N LYS A 169 -9.88 -4.16 -3.82
CA LYS A 169 -10.72 -4.78 -4.86
C LYS A 169 -12.20 -4.59 -4.51
N TRP A 170 -12.59 -4.88 -3.27
CA TRP A 170 -14.01 -4.91 -2.92
C TRP A 170 -14.59 -3.54 -2.60
N PHE A 171 -13.84 -2.68 -1.90
CA PHE A 171 -14.34 -1.38 -1.47
C PHE A 171 -13.72 -0.21 -2.24
N GLY A 172 -12.69 -0.46 -3.04
CA GLY A 172 -11.86 0.60 -3.62
C GLY A 172 -11.00 1.24 -2.54
N GLY A 173 -10.57 2.47 -2.79
CA GLY A 173 -9.93 3.29 -1.79
C GLY A 173 -8.43 3.28 -1.87
N ILE A 174 -7.82 3.66 -0.75
CA ILE A 174 -6.40 3.90 -0.54
C ILE A 174 -5.97 2.93 0.54
N TYR A 175 -4.95 2.13 0.25
CA TYR A 175 -4.25 1.39 1.28
C TYR A 175 -2.88 2.01 1.52
N GLY A 176 -2.50 2.12 2.79
CA GLY A 176 -1.15 2.45 3.21
C GLY A 176 -0.81 1.72 4.49
N ASP A 177 0.35 1.06 4.55
CA ASP A 177 0.85 0.44 5.77
C ASP A 177 0.81 1.43 6.95
N ILE A 178 0.60 0.94 8.16
CA ILE A 178 0.38 1.81 9.34
C ILE A 178 1.57 2.72 9.66
N ASP A 179 2.78 2.36 9.19
CA ASP A 179 4.00 3.14 9.34
C ASP A 179 4.29 4.06 8.14
N THR A 180 3.25 4.35 7.34
CA THR A 180 3.28 5.36 6.28
C THR A 180 2.78 6.72 6.77
N LYS A 181 3.55 7.76 6.49
CA LYS A 181 3.17 9.14 6.78
C LYS A 181 2.53 9.80 5.55
N PRO A 182 1.28 10.27 5.62
CA PRO A 182 0.69 11.05 4.54
C PRO A 182 1.39 12.41 4.46
N LEU A 183 2.00 12.71 3.30
CA LEU A 183 2.67 13.99 3.05
C LEU A 183 1.72 14.99 2.37
N GLN A 184 0.79 14.48 1.57
CA GLN A 184 -0.30 15.25 0.96
C GLN A 184 -1.64 14.59 1.27
N HIS A 185 -2.70 15.39 1.37
CA HIS A 185 -4.05 14.86 1.48
C HIS A 185 -4.41 14.06 0.22
N PRO A 186 -5.05 12.88 0.30
CA PRO A 186 -5.37 12.07 -0.88
C PRO A 186 -6.19 12.77 -1.95
N SER A 187 -7.06 13.70 -1.56
CA SER A 187 -7.79 14.55 -2.52
C SER A 187 -6.90 15.49 -3.35
N GLN A 188 -5.59 15.53 -3.09
CA GLN A 188 -4.59 16.31 -3.82
C GLN A 188 -3.57 15.44 -4.55
N TRP A 189 -3.71 14.10 -4.50
CA TRP A 189 -2.72 13.19 -5.08
C TRP A 189 -2.59 13.28 -6.60
N ILE A 190 -3.69 13.61 -7.29
CA ILE A 190 -3.72 13.77 -8.74
C ILE A 190 -3.96 15.24 -9.08
N ARG A 191 -3.01 15.84 -9.79
CA ARG A 191 -3.14 17.16 -10.41
C ARG A 191 -3.41 16.96 -11.90
N SER A 192 -4.02 17.94 -12.55
CA SER A 192 -4.25 17.90 -14.01
C SER A 192 -2.95 17.69 -14.79
N THR A 193 -1.84 18.24 -14.32
CA THR A 193 -0.50 18.05 -14.92
C THR A 193 0.00 16.61 -14.83
N ASP A 194 -0.46 15.83 -13.85
CA ASP A 194 -0.05 14.44 -13.65
C ASP A 194 -0.68 13.51 -14.71
N LEU A 195 -1.72 13.99 -15.40
CA LEU A 195 -2.40 13.27 -16.49
C LEU A 195 -1.76 13.51 -17.86
N SER A 196 -0.80 14.44 -17.96
CA SER A 196 -0.26 14.93 -19.23
C SER A 196 0.33 13.81 -20.08
N GLU A 197 0.15 13.91 -21.40
CA GLU A 197 0.71 12.95 -22.35
C GLU A 197 2.22 12.77 -22.21
N TRP A 198 2.69 11.55 -22.41
CA TRP A 198 4.10 11.18 -22.43
C TRP A 198 4.35 10.10 -23.48
N THR A 199 5.57 10.06 -24.01
CA THR A 199 5.92 9.18 -25.13
C THR A 199 7.05 8.25 -24.71
N ASP A 200 6.90 6.96 -24.97
CA ASP A 200 8.00 6.01 -24.89
C ASP A 200 8.97 6.28 -26.05
N GLU A 201 10.15 6.81 -25.73
CA GLU A 201 11.17 7.20 -26.70
C GLU A 201 11.64 6.05 -27.60
N LEU A 202 11.56 4.79 -27.14
CA LEU A 202 12.01 3.65 -27.93
C LEU A 202 10.96 3.15 -28.91
N THR A 203 9.68 3.21 -28.55
CA THR A 203 8.58 2.68 -29.37
C THR A 203 7.83 3.78 -30.13
N GLY A 204 7.99 5.04 -29.73
CA GLY A 204 7.24 6.19 -30.25
C GLY A 204 5.78 6.23 -29.78
N LYS A 205 5.35 5.28 -28.95
CA LYS A 205 3.96 5.19 -28.47
C LYS A 205 3.70 6.24 -27.40
N THR A 206 2.60 6.97 -27.54
CA THR A 206 2.18 8.00 -26.59
C THR A 206 1.05 7.48 -25.71
N TYR A 207 1.10 7.85 -24.43
CA TYR A 207 0.15 7.52 -23.38
C TYR A 207 -0.23 8.80 -22.62
N GLY A 208 -1.18 8.69 -21.70
CA GLY A 208 -1.71 9.81 -20.93
C GLY A 208 -3.01 10.35 -21.50
N VAL A 209 -3.44 11.49 -20.96
CA VAL A 209 -4.69 12.16 -21.31
C VAL A 209 -4.37 13.41 -22.10
N ALA A 210 -4.90 13.51 -23.31
CA ALA A 210 -4.75 14.71 -24.12
C ALA A 210 -5.34 15.93 -23.39
N ALA A 211 -4.71 17.10 -23.50
CA ALA A 211 -5.13 18.29 -22.76
C ALA A 211 -6.62 18.66 -22.96
N ALA A 212 -7.15 18.43 -24.17
CA ALA A 212 -8.56 18.65 -24.50
C ALA A 212 -9.53 17.63 -23.88
N GLN A 213 -9.02 16.50 -23.38
CA GLN A 213 -9.79 15.40 -22.77
C GLN A 213 -9.69 15.39 -21.24
N VAL A 214 -8.86 16.26 -20.65
CA VAL A 214 -8.77 16.37 -19.18
C VAL A 214 -10.12 16.82 -18.64
N PRO A 215 -10.74 16.05 -17.72
CA PRO A 215 -12.04 16.41 -17.15
C PRO A 215 -11.98 17.76 -16.44
N GLN A 216 -13.04 18.54 -16.62
CA GLN A 216 -13.21 19.83 -15.94
C GLN A 216 -14.17 19.72 -14.74
N ASP A 217 -14.96 18.65 -14.69
CA ASP A 217 -15.97 18.42 -13.65
C ASP A 217 -15.99 16.94 -13.20
N PRO A 218 -16.24 16.65 -11.91
CA PRO A 218 -16.30 15.28 -11.38
C PRO A 218 -17.41 14.38 -11.95
N SER A 219 -18.45 14.94 -12.60
CA SER A 219 -19.50 14.16 -13.28
C SER A 219 -19.08 13.57 -14.62
N GLN A 220 -18.00 14.08 -15.21
CA GLN A 220 -17.44 13.54 -16.45
C GLN A 220 -16.74 12.19 -16.22
N ALA A 221 -16.46 11.46 -17.29
CA ALA A 221 -15.65 10.25 -17.21
C ALA A 221 -14.27 10.58 -16.66
N GLN A 222 -13.91 9.99 -15.52
CA GLN A 222 -12.63 10.21 -14.87
C GLN A 222 -11.58 9.23 -15.40
N PRO A 223 -10.35 9.67 -15.69
CA PRO A 223 -9.35 8.86 -16.40
C PRO A 223 -8.61 7.85 -15.54
N VAL A 224 -8.60 7.99 -14.20
CA VAL A 224 -7.79 7.14 -13.32
C VAL A 224 -8.67 6.21 -12.50
N ASN A 225 -8.35 4.92 -12.52
CA ASN A 225 -8.96 3.88 -11.70
C ASN A 225 -7.96 3.15 -10.80
N ALA A 226 -6.65 3.31 -11.00
CA ALA A 226 -5.64 2.82 -10.06
C ALA A 226 -4.43 3.75 -9.97
N ILE A 227 -3.80 3.77 -8.79
CA ILE A 227 -2.55 4.49 -8.51
C ILE A 227 -1.55 3.53 -7.89
N TRP A 228 -0.37 3.45 -8.50
CA TRP A 228 0.78 2.76 -7.96
C TRP A 228 1.98 3.70 -7.87
N GLY A 229 2.86 3.47 -6.89
CA GLY A 229 4.14 4.17 -6.79
C GLY A 229 5.31 3.28 -7.16
N ILE A 230 6.36 3.85 -7.71
CA ILE A 230 7.64 3.15 -7.90
C ILE A 230 8.41 3.11 -6.56
N GLU A 231 9.01 1.98 -6.22
CA GLU A 231 9.95 1.83 -5.09
C GLU A 231 11.41 1.62 -5.51
N CYS A 232 11.60 1.12 -6.73
CA CYS A 232 12.90 0.96 -7.36
C CYS A 232 12.85 1.54 -8.77
N ASP A 233 13.76 2.45 -9.06
CA ASP A 233 13.98 3.02 -10.39
C ASP A 233 15.48 3.04 -10.67
N THR A 234 15.95 2.09 -11.46
CA THR A 234 17.36 1.96 -11.85
C THR A 234 17.45 1.75 -13.35
N ASP A 235 18.63 2.01 -13.92
CA ASP A 235 18.87 1.82 -15.34
C ASP A 235 18.54 0.37 -15.78
N PRO A 236 17.50 0.17 -16.61
CA PRO A 236 17.07 -1.15 -17.07
C PRO A 236 18.12 -1.93 -17.85
N ASP A 237 19.11 -1.23 -18.43
CA ASP A 237 20.19 -1.85 -19.21
C ASP A 237 21.35 -2.33 -18.32
N THR A 238 21.21 -2.24 -16.99
CA THR A 238 22.25 -2.59 -16.01
C THR A 238 21.78 -3.58 -14.95
N ASN A 239 22.73 -4.09 -14.15
CA ASN A 239 22.48 -4.95 -12.99
C ASN A 239 21.92 -4.23 -11.76
N THR A 240 21.80 -2.90 -11.79
CA THR A 240 21.85 -2.07 -10.58
C THR A 240 20.75 -2.43 -9.58
N HIS A 241 19.56 -2.77 -10.07
CA HIS A 241 18.45 -3.23 -9.24
C HIS A 241 18.79 -4.47 -8.43
N TRP A 242 19.32 -5.55 -9.03
CA TRP A 242 19.60 -6.76 -8.25
C TRP A 242 20.81 -6.58 -7.34
N ARG A 243 21.79 -5.74 -7.70
CA ARG A 243 22.86 -5.35 -6.76
C ARG A 243 22.32 -4.63 -5.53
N THR A 244 21.17 -3.95 -5.66
CA THR A 244 20.48 -3.27 -4.56
C THR A 244 19.31 -4.08 -3.98
N SER A 245 19.25 -5.39 -4.27
CA SER A 245 18.26 -6.35 -3.78
C SER A 245 16.83 -6.17 -4.32
N TYR A 246 16.62 -5.41 -5.39
CA TYR A 246 15.34 -5.38 -6.11
C TYR A 246 15.27 -6.44 -7.21
N THR A 247 14.07 -6.87 -7.60
CA THR A 247 13.88 -7.91 -8.64
C THR A 247 13.82 -7.30 -10.04
N TYR A 248 13.18 -6.14 -10.16
CA TYR A 248 13.03 -5.42 -11.42
C TYR A 248 13.71 -4.05 -11.36
N PRO A 249 14.19 -3.52 -12.50
CA PRO A 249 14.76 -2.18 -12.58
C PRO A 249 13.73 -1.08 -12.31
N VAL A 250 12.49 -1.30 -12.72
CA VAL A 250 11.31 -0.55 -12.32
C VAL A 250 10.41 -1.49 -11.53
N GLN A 251 10.25 -1.24 -10.23
CA GLN A 251 9.45 -2.07 -9.31
C GLN A 251 8.48 -1.20 -8.53
N LEU A 252 7.24 -1.66 -8.39
CA LEU A 252 6.18 -0.94 -7.68
C LEU A 252 6.24 -1.17 -6.17
N THR A 253 5.74 -0.21 -5.40
CA THR A 253 5.40 -0.37 -3.99
C THR A 253 4.23 -1.34 -3.85
N ASN A 254 4.26 -2.22 -2.85
CA ASN A 254 3.04 -2.93 -2.42
C ASN A 254 2.46 -2.35 -1.12
N TRP A 255 3.27 -1.65 -0.31
CA TRP A 255 2.91 -1.05 0.98
C TRP A 255 1.99 0.18 0.86
N ALA A 256 1.77 0.66 -0.36
CA ALA A 256 0.73 1.63 -0.67
C ALA A 256 0.21 1.48 -2.10
N LEU A 257 -1.10 1.68 -2.25
CA LEU A 257 -1.82 1.74 -3.53
C LEU A 257 -3.12 2.51 -3.36
N ALA A 258 -3.74 2.90 -4.47
CA ALA A 258 -5.14 3.29 -4.47
C ALA A 258 -5.84 2.72 -5.70
N SER A 259 -7.13 2.36 -5.58
CA SER A 259 -7.88 1.75 -6.67
C SER A 259 -9.37 2.05 -6.57
N ALA A 260 -10.02 2.14 -7.73
CA ALA A 260 -11.45 1.95 -7.83
C ALA A 260 -11.78 0.48 -7.49
N PRO A 261 -12.98 0.20 -6.96
CA PRO A 261 -13.40 -1.18 -6.72
C PRO A 261 -13.38 -1.96 -8.04
N GLN A 262 -13.07 -3.26 -7.96
CA GLN A 262 -13.08 -4.23 -9.05
C GLN A 262 -12.07 -3.96 -10.19
N HIS A 263 -11.00 -3.22 -9.92
CA HIS A 263 -9.96 -3.01 -10.93
C HIS A 263 -9.30 -4.34 -11.36
N PRO A 264 -9.20 -4.66 -12.67
CA PRO A 264 -8.75 -5.97 -13.15
C PRO A 264 -7.36 -6.41 -12.68
N ILE A 265 -6.42 -5.49 -12.52
CA ILE A 265 -5.09 -5.77 -11.94
C ILE A 265 -5.19 -6.46 -10.57
N LEU A 266 -6.12 -6.04 -9.72
CA LEU A 266 -6.29 -6.59 -8.38
C LEU A 266 -6.83 -8.03 -8.45
N GLN A 267 -7.78 -8.28 -9.35
CA GLN A 267 -8.27 -9.64 -9.61
C GLN A 267 -7.14 -10.54 -10.14
N TYR A 268 -6.39 -10.06 -11.14
CA TYR A 268 -5.31 -10.84 -11.73
C TYR A 268 -4.19 -11.18 -10.72
N PHE A 269 -3.94 -10.29 -9.75
CA PHE A 269 -3.07 -10.62 -8.62
C PHE A 269 -3.64 -11.77 -7.79
N LEU A 270 -4.93 -11.71 -7.44
CA LEU A 270 -5.60 -12.73 -6.60
C LEU A 270 -5.70 -14.09 -7.32
N ASP A 271 -5.93 -14.09 -8.64
CA ASP A 271 -5.99 -15.32 -9.45
C ASP A 271 -4.71 -16.16 -9.38
N ARG A 272 -3.57 -15.53 -9.05
CA ARG A 272 -2.26 -16.20 -8.91
C ARG A 272 -2.03 -16.77 -7.51
N ILE A 273 -2.84 -16.39 -6.52
CA ILE A 273 -2.67 -16.81 -5.12
C ILE A 273 -2.86 -18.33 -4.94
N PRO A 274 -3.87 -18.99 -5.55
CA PRO A 274 -4.00 -20.45 -5.52
C PRO A 274 -2.76 -21.18 -6.04
N GLU A 275 -2.17 -20.70 -7.13
CA GLU A 275 -0.95 -21.28 -7.71
C GLU A 275 0.22 -21.18 -6.73
N LYS A 276 0.39 -20.02 -6.06
CA LYS A 276 1.42 -19.83 -5.03
C LYS A 276 1.21 -20.75 -3.83
N ALA A 277 -0.03 -21.00 -3.45
CA ALA A 277 -0.35 -21.93 -2.37
C ALA A 277 -0.08 -23.39 -2.78
N ALA A 278 -0.45 -23.79 -3.99
CA ALA A 278 -0.18 -25.10 -4.54
C ALA A 278 1.33 -25.37 -4.67
N GLU A 279 2.11 -24.40 -5.20
CA GLU A 279 3.57 -24.44 -5.23
C GLU A 279 4.14 -24.68 -3.82
N ALA A 280 3.56 -24.03 -2.80
CA ALA A 280 4.03 -24.16 -1.44
C ALA A 280 3.82 -25.56 -0.85
N ARG A 281 2.61 -26.10 -1.04
CA ARG A 281 2.26 -27.47 -0.62
C ARG A 281 3.08 -28.52 -1.35
N HIS A 282 3.25 -28.36 -2.66
CA HIS A 282 4.07 -29.26 -3.45
C HIS A 282 5.51 -29.30 -2.93
N ARG A 283 6.11 -28.15 -2.63
CA ARG A 283 7.47 -28.11 -2.06
C ARG A 283 7.56 -28.78 -0.69
N ALA A 284 6.55 -28.59 0.17
CA ALA A 284 6.51 -29.23 1.49
C ALA A 284 6.52 -30.76 1.37
N ALA A 285 5.68 -31.29 0.49
CA ALA A 285 5.56 -32.73 0.27
C ALA A 285 6.85 -33.37 -0.29
N HIS A 286 7.70 -32.59 -0.97
CA HIS A 286 8.89 -33.10 -1.66
C HIS A 286 10.22 -32.68 -1.02
N THR A 287 10.20 -32.02 0.15
CA THR A 287 11.43 -31.61 0.85
C THR A 287 11.68 -32.54 2.05
N PRO A 288 12.74 -33.37 2.03
CA PRO A 288 13.04 -34.28 3.14
C PRO A 288 13.25 -33.50 4.45
N GLY A 289 12.58 -33.92 5.52
CA GLY A 289 12.73 -33.33 6.86
C GLY A 289 11.86 -32.10 7.12
N VAL A 290 11.04 -31.66 6.15
CA VAL A 290 10.04 -30.60 6.35
C VAL A 290 8.73 -31.24 6.79
N SER A 291 8.24 -30.87 7.98
CA SER A 291 7.01 -31.42 8.56
C SER A 291 5.81 -30.49 8.46
N SER A 292 6.05 -29.20 8.19
CA SER A 292 5.01 -28.17 8.09
C SER A 292 5.37 -27.09 7.08
N LEU A 293 4.36 -26.39 6.54
CA LEU A 293 4.56 -25.25 5.63
C LEU A 293 5.34 -24.11 6.29
N ALA A 294 5.22 -23.94 7.61
CA ALA A 294 5.92 -22.92 8.36
C ALA A 294 7.46 -23.11 8.37
N GLU A 295 7.95 -24.33 8.13
CA GLU A 295 9.38 -24.62 8.00
C GLU A 295 9.93 -24.26 6.61
N LEU A 296 9.04 -24.06 5.63
CA LEU A 296 9.45 -23.57 4.32
C LEU A 296 9.56 -22.05 4.35
N HIS A 297 10.80 -21.58 4.35
CA HIS A 297 11.07 -20.16 4.20
C HIS A 297 10.87 -19.74 2.73
N TYR A 298 9.89 -18.88 2.51
CA TYR A 298 9.65 -18.23 1.23
C TYR A 298 10.01 -16.75 1.31
N ASP A 299 10.44 -16.19 0.19
CA ASP A 299 10.62 -14.74 0.09
C ASP A 299 9.25 -14.07 -0.16
N PRO A 300 8.64 -13.42 0.86
CA PRO A 300 7.32 -12.80 0.72
C PRO A 300 7.31 -11.75 -0.38
N VAL A 301 8.46 -11.09 -0.62
CA VAL A 301 8.64 -10.06 -1.65
C VAL A 301 8.25 -10.57 -3.04
N THR A 302 8.52 -11.85 -3.32
CA THR A 302 8.26 -12.49 -4.62
C THR A 302 6.87 -13.10 -4.75
N ARG A 303 6.31 -13.59 -3.65
CA ARG A 303 5.04 -14.34 -3.67
C ARG A 303 3.82 -13.44 -3.66
N THR A 304 3.80 -12.45 -2.78
CA THR A 304 2.65 -11.55 -2.58
C THR A 304 3.08 -10.08 -2.45
N GLY A 305 4.38 -9.84 -2.27
CA GLY A 305 4.96 -8.52 -2.08
C GLY A 305 5.14 -7.68 -3.36
N PRO A 306 6.07 -6.70 -3.34
CA PRO A 306 6.32 -5.76 -4.45
C PRO A 306 6.50 -6.39 -5.84
N VAL A 307 7.09 -7.58 -5.91
CA VAL A 307 7.34 -8.27 -7.19
C VAL A 307 6.05 -8.82 -7.76
N ALA A 308 5.17 -9.37 -6.92
CA ALA A 308 3.90 -9.95 -7.34
C ALA A 308 2.96 -8.87 -7.87
N VAL A 309 2.87 -7.72 -7.19
CA VAL A 309 2.09 -6.56 -7.69
C VAL A 309 2.70 -5.96 -8.96
N THR A 310 4.03 -5.91 -9.06
CA THR A 310 4.73 -5.45 -10.26
C THR A 310 4.41 -6.37 -11.44
N GLN A 311 4.48 -7.69 -11.27
CA GLN A 311 4.16 -8.67 -12.31
C GLN A 311 2.70 -8.58 -12.77
N ALA A 312 1.75 -8.49 -11.82
CA ALA A 312 0.33 -8.39 -12.15
C ALA A 312 0.03 -7.12 -12.96
N THR A 313 0.58 -5.99 -12.51
CA THR A 313 0.40 -4.69 -13.17
C THR A 313 1.10 -4.62 -14.52
N SER A 314 2.36 -5.09 -14.60
CA SER A 314 3.13 -5.06 -15.84
C SER A 314 2.48 -5.94 -16.90
N TRP A 315 2.05 -7.16 -16.54
CA TRP A 315 1.35 -8.05 -17.46
C TRP A 315 0.08 -7.38 -18.01
N PHE A 316 -0.75 -6.80 -17.13
CA PHE A 316 -1.99 -6.15 -17.56
C PHE A 316 -1.71 -5.00 -18.54
N LEU A 317 -0.83 -4.06 -18.18
CA LEU A 317 -0.55 -2.90 -19.04
C LEU A 317 0.23 -3.26 -20.32
N GLU A 318 1.05 -4.32 -20.30
CA GLU A 318 1.70 -4.85 -21.50
C GLU A 318 0.67 -5.46 -22.46
N GLN A 319 -0.27 -6.26 -21.94
CA GLN A 319 -1.26 -6.94 -22.78
C GLN A 319 -2.36 -6.00 -23.29
N HIS A 320 -2.88 -5.12 -22.42
CA HIS A 320 -4.03 -4.26 -22.75
C HIS A 320 -3.61 -2.94 -23.38
N ASP A 321 -2.53 -2.33 -22.90
CA ASP A 321 -2.10 -1.00 -23.33
C ASP A 321 -0.83 -1.05 -24.17
N GLY A 322 -0.26 -2.22 -24.46
CA GLY A 322 0.98 -2.36 -25.23
C GLY A 322 2.15 -1.59 -24.63
N LEU A 323 2.17 -1.43 -23.30
CA LEU A 323 3.23 -0.75 -22.57
C LEU A 323 4.53 -1.54 -22.68
N ARG A 324 5.66 -0.86 -22.89
CA ARG A 324 6.97 -1.43 -22.54
C ARG A 324 7.25 -1.08 -21.09
N TRP A 325 7.22 -2.04 -20.16
CA TRP A 325 7.30 -1.76 -18.72
C TRP A 325 8.45 -0.81 -18.33
N ASN A 326 9.65 -1.06 -18.87
CA ASN A 326 10.84 -0.24 -18.60
C ASN A 326 10.76 1.20 -19.15
N ALA A 327 9.74 1.58 -19.91
CA ALA A 327 9.47 2.97 -20.31
C ALA A 327 8.96 3.83 -19.14
N LEU A 328 8.50 3.22 -18.05
CA LEU A 328 8.02 3.92 -16.86
C LEU A 328 9.14 4.59 -16.05
N THR A 329 10.41 4.22 -16.28
CA THR A 329 11.55 4.81 -15.56
C THR A 329 11.51 6.34 -15.60
N GLY A 330 11.76 6.97 -14.45
CA GLY A 330 11.82 8.41 -14.28
C GLY A 330 13.21 9.01 -14.52
N LEU A 331 14.22 8.16 -14.79
CA LEU A 331 15.63 8.57 -14.81
C LEU A 331 15.98 9.58 -15.91
N LYS A 332 15.18 9.65 -16.99
CA LYS A 332 15.43 10.50 -18.15
C LYS A 332 14.42 11.64 -18.34
N ASP A 333 13.35 11.66 -17.57
CA ASP A 333 12.25 12.64 -17.71
C ASP A 333 11.97 13.46 -16.44
N GLY A 334 12.89 13.40 -15.47
CA GLY A 334 12.76 14.12 -14.20
C GLY A 334 11.79 13.48 -13.22
N GLY A 335 11.45 12.20 -13.39
CA GLY A 335 10.48 11.52 -12.55
C GLY A 335 9.05 11.93 -12.86
N LYS A 336 8.69 11.99 -14.15
CA LYS A 336 7.34 12.37 -14.56
C LYS A 336 6.29 11.33 -14.09
N ASN A 337 5.14 11.82 -13.63
CA ASN A 337 3.94 11.00 -13.39
C ASN A 337 3.41 10.47 -14.73
N LYS A 338 3.08 9.16 -14.81
CA LYS A 338 2.75 8.50 -16.08
C LYS A 338 1.42 7.78 -15.98
N VAL A 339 0.44 8.21 -16.76
CA VAL A 339 -0.82 7.46 -16.95
C VAL A 339 -0.66 6.50 -18.13
N VAL A 340 -1.09 5.24 -17.95
CA VAL A 340 -1.18 4.20 -18.99
C VAL A 340 -2.53 3.52 -18.82
N GLY A 341 -3.36 3.49 -19.87
CA GLY A 341 -4.76 3.08 -19.74
C GLY A 341 -5.46 3.96 -18.72
N ASP A 342 -5.99 3.35 -17.66
CA ASP A 342 -6.60 3.99 -16.49
C ASP A 342 -5.73 3.94 -15.22
N VAL A 343 -4.43 3.63 -15.37
CA VAL A 343 -3.50 3.47 -14.24
C VAL A 343 -2.51 4.62 -14.20
N LEU A 344 -2.48 5.35 -13.08
CA LEU A 344 -1.47 6.36 -12.78
C LEU A 344 -0.28 5.73 -12.04
N ILE A 345 0.89 5.75 -12.67
CA ILE A 345 2.17 5.36 -12.06
C ILE A 345 2.89 6.62 -11.60
N LEU A 346 3.07 6.73 -10.28
CA LEU A 346 3.85 7.78 -9.65
C LEU A 346 5.34 7.44 -9.68
N PRO A 347 6.23 8.42 -9.88
CA PRO A 347 7.67 8.22 -9.83
C PRO A 347 8.09 7.78 -8.42
N ILE A 348 9.35 7.38 -8.27
CA ILE A 348 9.88 6.93 -6.98
C ILE A 348 9.70 7.97 -5.87
N THR A 349 9.74 9.27 -6.20
CA THR A 349 9.46 10.37 -5.25
C THR A 349 8.01 10.42 -4.79
N GLY A 350 7.07 9.90 -5.58
CA GLY A 350 5.63 9.85 -5.31
C GLY A 350 5.29 9.20 -3.98
N PHE A 351 5.64 7.92 -3.88
CA PHE A 351 5.38 7.09 -2.70
C PHE A 351 6.67 6.72 -1.96
N SER A 352 7.84 6.71 -2.60
CA SER A 352 9.11 6.36 -1.93
C SER A 352 10.09 7.55 -1.74
N PRO A 353 9.66 8.77 -1.33
CA PRO A 353 10.58 9.86 -1.05
C PRO A 353 11.41 9.58 0.22
N THR A 354 12.45 10.37 0.45
CA THR A 354 13.35 10.13 1.58
C THR A 354 13.82 11.40 2.27
N THR A 355 14.12 11.29 3.56
CA THR A 355 14.77 12.35 4.35
C THR A 355 16.29 12.30 4.24
N LYS A 356 16.87 11.29 3.58
CA LYS A 356 18.32 11.13 3.46
C LYS A 356 18.89 12.08 2.41
N LYS A 357 19.91 12.86 2.81
CA LYS A 357 20.66 13.77 1.92
C LYS A 357 21.30 13.05 0.73
N PHE A 358 21.84 11.85 0.94
CA PHE A 358 22.27 10.96 -0.13
C PHE A 358 21.24 9.87 -0.26
N ASN A 359 20.59 9.82 -1.42
CA ASN A 359 19.61 8.81 -1.73
C ASN A 359 20.03 8.01 -2.96
N ARG A 360 19.60 6.75 -2.96
CA ARG A 360 19.78 5.84 -4.08
C ARG A 360 18.57 6.02 -5.00
N ASN A 361 18.78 5.87 -6.32
CA ASN A 361 17.71 5.74 -7.32
C ASN A 361 16.89 7.03 -7.57
N GLY A 362 17.45 8.22 -7.33
CA GLY A 362 16.82 9.49 -7.71
C GLY A 362 15.61 9.92 -6.86
N LYS A 363 15.54 9.49 -5.60
CA LYS A 363 14.43 9.82 -4.68
C LYS A 363 14.43 11.31 -4.33
N GLY A 364 13.27 11.96 -4.43
CA GLY A 364 13.08 13.31 -3.90
C GLY A 364 12.96 13.35 -2.37
N GLY A 365 13.03 14.57 -1.84
CA GLY A 365 12.76 14.87 -0.42
C GLY A 365 11.29 14.72 -0.04
N TRP A 366 10.98 14.69 1.26
CA TRP A 366 9.59 14.69 1.75
C TRP A 366 8.85 16.00 1.50
N ASP A 367 9.60 17.08 1.27
CA ASP A 367 9.12 18.40 0.87
C ASP A 367 8.97 18.56 -0.64
N HIS A 368 9.32 17.54 -1.42
CA HIS A 368 9.18 17.58 -2.87
C HIS A 368 7.70 17.73 -3.26
N PRO A 369 7.33 18.59 -4.23
CA PRO A 369 5.94 18.75 -4.66
C PRO A 369 5.27 17.47 -5.15
N ASP A 370 6.09 16.50 -5.58
CA ASP A 370 5.62 15.17 -5.95
C ASP A 370 5.53 14.16 -4.80
N ALA A 371 5.95 14.48 -3.58
CA ALA A 371 5.91 13.53 -2.47
C ALA A 371 4.49 13.46 -1.88
N ARG A 372 3.77 12.35 -2.11
CA ARG A 372 2.40 12.13 -1.62
C ARG A 372 2.36 11.37 -0.31
N LEU A 373 3.18 10.33 -0.23
CA LEU A 373 3.22 9.39 0.88
C LEU A 373 4.67 9.01 1.16
N ALA A 374 5.01 8.74 2.42
CA ALA A 374 6.33 8.26 2.79
C ALA A 374 6.27 7.02 3.68
N HIS A 375 6.95 5.96 3.27
CA HIS A 375 7.15 4.78 4.09
C HIS A 375 8.40 4.91 4.96
N THR A 376 8.29 4.56 6.24
CA THR A 376 9.40 4.67 7.20
C THR A 376 10.05 3.35 7.55
N ALA A 377 9.57 2.23 6.98
CA ALA A 377 10.13 0.89 7.13
C ALA A 377 10.39 0.54 8.61
N MET A 378 9.41 0.83 9.47
CA MET A 378 9.50 0.65 10.92
C MET A 378 8.99 -0.71 11.40
N GLY A 379 8.63 -1.60 10.47
CA GLY A 379 8.22 -2.97 10.73
C GLY A 379 9.16 -3.73 11.68
N SER A 380 8.57 -4.56 12.55
CA SER A 380 9.28 -5.43 13.51
C SER A 380 9.85 -6.70 12.89
N TRP A 381 9.69 -6.89 11.57
CA TRP A 381 10.08 -8.10 10.83
C TRP A 381 11.57 -8.18 10.50
N HIS A 382 12.36 -7.18 10.91
CA HIS A 382 13.82 -7.22 10.81
C HIS A 382 14.42 -8.18 11.84
N HIS A 383 14.42 -9.47 11.52
CA HIS A 383 15.33 -10.42 12.15
C HIS A 383 16.61 -10.49 11.32
N THR A 384 17.76 -10.27 11.95
CA THR A 384 19.06 -10.48 11.28
C THR A 384 19.23 -11.96 10.98
N ASN A 385 19.20 -12.32 9.69
CA ASN A 385 19.46 -13.67 9.24
C ASN A 385 20.73 -13.70 8.38
N LEU A 386 21.69 -14.54 8.79
CA LEU A 386 23.01 -14.63 8.16
C LEU A 386 22.97 -14.99 6.68
N ILE A 387 21.99 -15.78 6.23
CA ILE A 387 21.84 -16.15 4.82
C ILE A 387 21.39 -14.95 3.99
N VAL A 388 20.44 -14.15 4.49
CA VAL A 388 20.03 -12.92 3.80
C VAL A 388 21.13 -11.86 3.82
N GLU A 389 21.86 -11.72 4.92
CA GLU A 389 22.99 -10.78 4.99
C GLU A 389 24.14 -11.20 4.06
N TYR A 390 24.46 -12.49 3.98
CA TYR A 390 25.43 -13.00 3.01
C TYR A 390 24.95 -12.83 1.57
N GLY A 391 23.66 -13.09 1.30
CA GLY A 391 23.04 -12.82 -0.01
C GLY A 391 23.14 -11.34 -0.41
N LYS A 392 22.89 -10.41 0.53
CA LYS A 392 23.07 -8.97 0.32
C LYS A 392 24.53 -8.63 -0.01
N PHE A 393 25.50 -9.20 0.70
CA PHE A 393 26.92 -9.01 0.43
C PHE A 393 27.31 -9.54 -0.96
N CYS A 394 26.89 -10.77 -1.29
CA CYS A 394 27.14 -11.39 -2.59
C CYS A 394 26.60 -10.54 -3.76
N ARG A 395 25.37 -10.05 -3.65
CA ARG A 395 24.74 -9.15 -4.63
C ARG A 395 25.46 -7.82 -4.74
N SER A 396 25.81 -7.21 -3.62
CA SER A 396 26.39 -5.87 -3.59
C SER A 396 27.84 -5.84 -4.10
N VAL A 397 28.66 -6.82 -3.69
CA VAL A 397 30.10 -6.82 -3.94
C VAL A 397 30.47 -7.56 -5.22
N PHE A 398 29.85 -8.71 -5.47
CA PHE A 398 30.20 -9.56 -6.62
C PHE A 398 29.18 -9.47 -7.76
N GLY A 399 27.98 -8.94 -7.51
CA GLY A 399 26.90 -8.91 -8.51
C GLY A 399 26.30 -10.29 -8.81
N LEU A 400 26.59 -11.29 -7.98
CA LEU A 400 26.07 -12.66 -8.06
C LEU A 400 24.86 -12.84 -7.12
N CYS A 401 24.36 -14.07 -6.97
CA CYS A 401 23.26 -14.40 -6.04
C CYS A 401 21.96 -13.61 -6.28
N LYS A 402 21.66 -13.32 -7.55
CA LYS A 402 20.48 -12.53 -7.98
C LYS A 402 19.18 -13.11 -7.42
N ASP A 403 19.02 -14.42 -7.52
CA ASP A 403 17.77 -15.13 -7.19
C ASP A 403 17.74 -15.66 -5.75
N TRP A 404 18.72 -15.27 -4.93
CA TRP A 404 18.73 -15.63 -3.51
C TRP A 404 17.72 -14.79 -2.72
N GLN A 405 17.18 -15.39 -1.66
CA GLN A 405 16.22 -14.78 -0.74
C GLN A 405 16.64 -13.37 -0.31
N LYS A 406 15.68 -12.44 -0.29
CA LYS A 406 15.90 -11.03 0.04
C LYS A 406 15.38 -10.69 1.43
N MET A 407 14.32 -11.37 1.86
CA MET A 407 13.68 -11.21 3.17
C MET A 407 13.44 -12.59 3.82
N TRP A 408 13.44 -12.64 5.15
CA TRP A 408 13.14 -13.85 5.94
C TRP A 408 11.75 -13.83 6.53
#